data_AF-A0A921B6F3-F1
#
_entry.id   AF-A0A921B6F3-F1
#
_cell.length_a   1.000
_cell.length_b   1.000
_cell.length_c   1.000
_cell.angle_alpha   90.00
_cell.angle_beta   90.00
_cell.angle_gamma   90.00
#
_symmetry.space_group_name_H-M   'P 1'
#
loop_
_entity.id
_entity.type
_entity.pdbx_description
1 polymer ?
#
loop_
_entity_poly.entity_id
_entity_poly.type
_entity_poly.pdbx_seq_one_letter_code
_entity_poly.pdbx_strand_id
1 'polypeptide(L)'
;MARVFATGWAKVTNGPMMPKQYEMLRKHGFGNFQTLLQKLSRDPAMLYWLDQQTNHAEAVNENYGRELLELFSMGRGNYTEEDVRSCARAFSGWTITHVLPRYPTGYWPSEFIYNSDDHDDNEKTFLGETGNFNGDDVIEIIVKQPATSRFVAQEIYKFFVADEIDDDAVDQIADAYLSSKYEIRDVLRFVFNSDFFKSARFNRVKSPIEFIVGTVQLAGQHRSPHQFGLAKLAELSSMMGQELLNPPTVEGWHTGREWIDSAFLVERLNFATEKLSDTKSPGIMEISNRIGAEHSTITRENLLDLCASKFVSVDLDDSTRTVLLQELSSNDDVKCEGAEFTCGSRSTDHDQHFKGIPNAVKNSIRYSQDLQLSQRCIQESHNNVN
;
A
#
# COMPACT_ATOMS: atom_id res chain seq x y z
N MET A 1 -5.65 4.76 3.26
CA MET A 1 -7.01 4.52 3.79
C MET A 1 -7.37 3.05 3.89
N ALA A 2 -7.45 2.28 2.79
CA ALA A 2 -7.74 0.83 2.89
C ALA A 2 -6.68 0.01 3.66
N ARG A 3 -5.46 0.55 3.84
CA ARG A 3 -4.44 0.02 4.76
C ARG A 3 -4.84 0.16 6.23
N VAL A 4 -5.38 1.32 6.60
CA VAL A 4 -5.69 1.70 7.99
C VAL A 4 -7.05 1.17 8.40
N PHE A 5 -8.07 1.37 7.54
CA PHE A 5 -9.44 0.93 7.79
C PHE A 5 -9.67 -0.45 7.18
N ALA A 6 -8.88 -1.42 7.66
CA ALA A 6 -8.81 -2.73 7.07
C ALA A 6 -9.91 -3.65 7.63
N THR A 7 -10.52 -4.43 6.74
CA THR A 7 -11.36 -5.57 7.10
C THR A 7 -10.89 -6.79 6.31
N GLY A 8 -11.12 -7.99 6.86
CA GLY A 8 -10.66 -9.24 6.26
C GLY A 8 -11.77 -10.18 5.84
N TRP A 9 -11.63 -10.73 4.64
CA TRP A 9 -12.52 -11.74 4.09
C TRP A 9 -12.68 -12.95 5.02
N ALA A 10 -11.60 -13.37 5.70
CA ALA A 10 -11.61 -14.53 6.59
C ALA A 10 -12.64 -14.44 7.72
N LYS A 11 -12.96 -13.24 8.22
CA LYS A 11 -14.02 -13.03 9.22
C LYS A 11 -15.32 -12.58 8.57
N VAL A 12 -15.30 -11.54 7.74
CA VAL A 12 -16.52 -10.93 7.20
C VAL A 12 -17.32 -11.94 6.38
N THR A 13 -16.66 -12.74 5.54
CA THR A 13 -17.21 -13.85 4.74
C THR A 13 -18.48 -13.56 3.92
N ASN A 14 -18.93 -12.30 3.86
CA ASN A 14 -20.14 -11.83 3.17
C ASN A 14 -19.74 -11.03 1.92
N GLY A 15 -20.05 -11.59 0.74
CA GLY A 15 -19.66 -11.04 -0.56
C GLY A 15 -20.07 -9.57 -0.79
N PRO A 16 -21.31 -9.17 -0.48
CA PRO A 16 -21.76 -7.78 -0.60
C PRO A 16 -21.13 -6.75 0.34
N MET A 17 -20.74 -7.14 1.58
CA MET A 17 -20.26 -6.19 2.59
C MET A 17 -18.91 -5.54 2.20
N MET A 18 -17.94 -6.34 1.78
CA MET A 18 -16.57 -5.85 1.52
C MET A 18 -16.50 -4.85 0.34
N PRO A 19 -17.12 -5.12 -0.85
CA PRO A 19 -17.12 -4.15 -1.94
C PRO A 19 -17.81 -2.83 -1.58
N LYS A 20 -18.88 -2.89 -0.78
CA LYS A 20 -19.60 -1.70 -0.30
C LYS A 20 -18.70 -0.83 0.58
N GLN A 21 -17.90 -1.43 1.45
CA GLN A 21 -16.89 -0.72 2.22
C GLN A 21 -15.87 -0.02 1.30
N TYR A 22 -15.32 -0.72 0.31
CA TYR A 22 -14.35 -0.12 -0.60
C TYR A 22 -14.94 1.02 -1.44
N GLU A 23 -16.21 0.92 -1.84
CA GLU A 23 -16.93 2.01 -2.50
C GLU A 23 -17.08 3.21 -1.56
N MET A 24 -17.45 2.98 -0.30
CA MET A 24 -17.52 4.02 0.74
C MET A 24 -16.15 4.72 0.91
N LEU A 25 -15.07 3.95 1.05
CA LEU A 25 -13.71 4.48 1.17
C LEU A 25 -13.30 5.29 -0.06
N ARG A 26 -13.63 4.84 -1.28
CA ARG A 26 -13.34 5.61 -2.51
C ARG A 26 -14.14 6.91 -2.58
N LYS A 27 -15.40 6.89 -2.14
CA LYS A 27 -16.29 8.04 -2.18
C LYS A 27 -15.89 9.12 -1.16
N HIS A 28 -15.51 8.71 0.05
CA HIS A 28 -15.27 9.63 1.17
C HIS A 28 -13.79 9.86 1.47
N GLY A 29 -12.89 9.07 0.90
CA GLY A 29 -11.48 9.08 1.27
C GLY A 29 -10.67 10.32 0.86
N PHE A 30 -11.22 11.20 0.04
CA PHE A 30 -10.62 12.52 -0.24
C PHE A 30 -11.42 13.67 0.39
N GLY A 31 -12.38 13.38 1.27
CA GLY A 31 -13.18 14.38 1.96
C GLY A 31 -12.70 14.63 3.39
N ASN A 32 -13.64 15.04 4.23
CA ASN A 32 -13.43 15.29 5.64
C ASN A 32 -13.20 14.00 6.44
N PHE A 33 -12.19 13.98 7.31
CA PHE A 33 -11.86 12.81 8.13
C PHE A 33 -12.96 12.46 9.14
N GLN A 34 -13.66 13.44 9.71
CA GLN A 34 -14.82 13.20 10.58
C GLN A 34 -15.91 12.44 9.84
N THR A 35 -16.27 12.91 8.64
CA THR A 35 -17.26 12.22 7.80
C THR A 35 -16.79 10.82 7.44
N LEU A 36 -15.51 10.63 7.14
CA LEU A 36 -14.97 9.32 6.82
C LEU A 36 -15.11 8.34 8.00
N LEU A 37 -14.73 8.74 9.21
CA LEU A 37 -14.92 7.92 10.41
C LEU A 37 -16.40 7.63 10.67
N GLN A 38 -17.28 8.64 10.58
CA GLN A 38 -18.73 8.45 10.72
C GLN A 38 -19.31 7.46 9.71
N LYS A 39 -18.81 7.45 8.47
CA LYS A 39 -19.22 6.47 7.44
C LYS A 39 -18.64 5.09 7.69
N LEU A 40 -17.40 5.02 8.16
CA LEU A 40 -16.74 3.77 8.54
C LEU A 40 -17.45 3.10 9.73
N SER A 41 -17.83 3.87 10.75
CA SER A 41 -18.57 3.38 11.92
C SER A 41 -19.97 2.86 11.61
N ARG A 42 -20.47 3.10 10.39
CA ARG A 42 -21.76 2.58 9.90
C ARG A 42 -21.58 1.54 8.80
N ASP A 43 -20.34 1.17 8.49
CA ASP A 43 -20.07 0.20 7.46
C ASP A 43 -20.30 -1.22 8.01
N PRO A 44 -21.18 -2.04 7.41
CA PRO A 44 -21.50 -3.37 7.93
C PRO A 44 -20.29 -4.32 7.99
N ALA A 45 -19.32 -4.19 7.07
CA ALA A 45 -18.12 -5.00 7.11
C ALA A 45 -17.28 -4.64 8.34
N MET A 46 -17.12 -3.34 8.61
CA MET A 46 -16.36 -2.86 9.78
C MET A 46 -17.05 -3.21 11.10
N LEU A 47 -18.36 -3.00 11.19
CA LEU A 47 -19.14 -3.34 12.38
C LEU A 47 -19.00 -4.82 12.72
N TYR A 48 -19.13 -5.71 11.72
CA TYR A 48 -18.94 -7.14 11.92
C TYR A 48 -17.48 -7.52 12.20
N TRP A 49 -16.53 -6.88 11.51
CA TRP A 49 -15.10 -7.12 11.69
C TRP A 49 -14.63 -6.89 13.12
N LEU A 50 -15.24 -5.93 13.83
CA LEU A 50 -14.89 -5.56 15.20
C LEU A 50 -15.95 -5.95 16.24
N ASP A 51 -16.85 -6.88 15.88
CA ASP A 51 -17.88 -7.42 16.77
C ASP A 51 -18.81 -6.36 17.37
N GLN A 52 -18.94 -5.21 16.73
CA GLN A 52 -19.75 -4.09 17.21
C GLN A 52 -21.25 -4.45 17.27
N GLN A 53 -21.72 -5.39 16.46
CA GLN A 53 -23.08 -5.93 16.52
C GLN A 53 -23.40 -6.64 17.86
N THR A 54 -22.39 -6.91 18.69
CA THR A 54 -22.52 -7.52 20.02
C THR A 54 -22.38 -6.52 21.17
N ASN A 55 -22.26 -5.22 20.85
CA ASN A 55 -22.11 -4.15 21.83
C ASN A 55 -23.50 -3.63 22.25
N HIS A 56 -23.91 -4.01 23.45
CA HIS A 56 -25.23 -3.73 24.00
C HIS A 56 -25.13 -2.81 25.22
N ALA A 57 -26.18 -2.04 25.52
CA ALA A 57 -26.17 -1.13 26.68
C ALA A 57 -25.86 -1.86 28.00
N GLU A 58 -26.40 -3.07 28.18
CA GLU A 58 -26.20 -3.89 29.37
C GLU A 58 -24.94 -4.78 29.31
N ALA A 59 -24.31 -4.91 28.15
CA ALA A 59 -23.14 -5.75 27.91
C ALA A 59 -22.21 -5.07 26.89
N VAL A 60 -21.46 -4.08 27.39
CA VAL A 60 -20.57 -3.25 26.56
C VAL A 60 -19.44 -4.09 25.98
N ASN A 61 -19.28 -4.03 24.66
CA ASN A 61 -18.12 -4.61 23.97
C ASN A 61 -17.14 -3.49 23.57
N GLU A 62 -15.97 -3.50 24.18
CA GLU A 62 -14.96 -2.46 24.01
C GLU A 62 -14.15 -2.54 22.71
N ASN A 63 -14.28 -3.63 21.94
CA ASN A 63 -13.42 -3.90 20.79
C ASN A 63 -13.44 -2.75 19.78
N TYR A 64 -14.60 -2.39 19.24
CA TYR A 64 -14.70 -1.30 18.26
C TYR A 64 -14.20 0.05 18.81
N GLY A 65 -14.57 0.39 20.04
CA GLY A 65 -14.16 1.64 20.68
C GLY A 65 -12.64 1.72 20.86
N ARG A 66 -12.00 0.61 21.24
CA ARG A 66 -10.55 0.49 21.38
C ARG A 66 -9.86 0.66 20.04
N GLU A 67 -10.27 -0.09 19.01
CA GLU A 67 -9.63 -0.01 17.69
C GLU A 67 -9.85 1.35 17.01
N LEU A 68 -11.00 1.98 17.22
CA LEU A 68 -11.26 3.33 16.74
C LEU A 68 -10.21 4.31 17.29
N LEU A 69 -9.89 4.22 18.57
CA LEU A 69 -8.91 5.08 19.23
C LEU A 69 -7.47 4.68 18.86
N GLU A 70 -7.15 3.38 18.98
CA GLU A 70 -5.80 2.86 18.87
C GLU A 70 -5.31 2.83 17.43
N LEU A 71 -6.08 2.24 16.52
CA LEU A 71 -5.61 1.90 15.18
C LEU A 71 -6.15 2.81 14.09
N PHE A 72 -7.24 3.52 14.34
CA PHE A 72 -7.93 4.28 13.29
C PHE A 72 -7.85 5.79 13.46
N SER A 73 -7.53 6.30 14.64
CA SER A 73 -7.57 7.74 14.88
C SER A 73 -6.44 8.33 15.71
N MET A 74 -6.12 7.82 16.90
CA MET A 74 -5.24 8.54 17.85
C MET A 74 -3.90 7.84 18.10
N GLY A 75 -3.80 6.54 17.87
CA GLY A 75 -2.61 5.79 18.26
C GLY A 75 -2.59 5.46 19.76
N ARG A 76 -1.92 4.36 20.10
CA ARG A 76 -1.81 3.88 21.49
C ARG A 76 -1.13 4.90 22.40
N GLY A 77 -1.64 5.02 23.63
CA GLY A 77 -1.06 5.88 24.68
C GLY A 77 -1.62 7.30 24.73
N ASN A 78 -2.58 7.65 23.87
CA ASN A 78 -3.20 8.97 23.79
C ASN A 78 -4.60 9.05 24.42
N TYR A 79 -5.04 7.98 25.10
CA TYR A 79 -6.34 7.85 25.76
C TYR A 79 -6.21 6.91 26.96
N THR A 80 -7.20 6.94 27.85
CA THR A 80 -7.27 6.06 29.02
C THR A 80 -8.20 4.86 28.77
N GLU A 81 -8.12 3.84 29.62
CA GLU A 81 -9.08 2.73 29.58
C GLU A 81 -10.53 3.18 29.84
N GLU A 82 -10.72 4.26 30.60
CA GLU A 82 -12.07 4.83 30.80
C GLU A 82 -12.59 5.51 29.53
N ASP A 83 -11.70 6.10 28.71
CA ASP A 83 -12.07 6.63 27.40
C ASP A 83 -12.48 5.51 26.44
N VAL A 84 -11.79 4.36 26.48
CA VAL A 84 -12.18 3.17 25.69
C VAL A 84 -13.58 2.72 26.08
N ARG A 85 -13.87 2.59 27.38
CA ARG A 85 -15.19 2.19 27.86
C ARG A 85 -16.26 3.21 27.50
N SER A 86 -16.00 4.49 27.68
CA SER A 86 -16.95 5.56 27.35
C SER A 86 -17.22 5.64 25.84
N CYS A 87 -16.20 5.45 25.02
CA CYS A 87 -16.33 5.31 23.56
C CYS A 87 -17.21 4.10 23.20
N ALA A 88 -16.94 2.94 23.79
CA ALA A 88 -17.72 1.72 23.56
C ALA A 88 -19.20 1.89 23.97
N ARG A 89 -19.46 2.51 25.13
CA ARG A 89 -20.82 2.87 25.59
C ARG A 89 -21.52 3.79 24.59
N ALA A 90 -20.82 4.79 24.03
CA ALA A 90 -21.38 5.69 23.03
C ALA A 90 -21.76 4.99 21.72
N PHE A 91 -21.13 3.86 21.39
CA PHE A 91 -21.51 3.04 20.22
C PHE A 91 -22.56 1.95 20.52
N SER A 92 -22.98 1.75 21.76
CA SER A 92 -24.05 0.76 22.06
C SER A 92 -25.31 1.01 21.23
N GLY A 93 -25.98 -0.07 20.81
CA GLY A 93 -27.15 0.02 19.92
C GLY A 93 -26.82 0.24 18.43
N TRP A 94 -25.55 0.52 18.07
CA TRP A 94 -25.11 0.52 16.66
C TRP A 94 -24.87 -0.92 16.21
N THR A 95 -25.71 -1.42 15.32
CA THR A 95 -25.70 -2.81 14.88
C THR A 95 -25.98 -2.92 13.38
N ILE A 96 -26.17 -4.16 12.90
CA ILE A 96 -26.43 -4.47 11.50
C ILE A 96 -27.65 -5.37 11.35
N THR A 97 -28.35 -5.30 10.21
CA THR A 97 -29.47 -6.20 9.90
C THR A 97 -29.00 -7.66 9.91
N HIS A 98 -29.79 -8.54 10.51
CA HIS A 98 -29.63 -9.98 10.31
C HIS A 98 -29.82 -10.35 8.84
N VAL A 99 -28.87 -11.10 8.29
CA VAL A 99 -28.92 -11.59 6.91
C VAL A 99 -29.42 -13.04 6.87
N LEU A 100 -30.08 -13.41 5.78
CA LEU A 100 -30.51 -14.79 5.58
C LEU A 100 -29.31 -15.76 5.53
N PRO A 101 -29.48 -17.03 5.95
CA PRO A 101 -28.42 -18.03 5.86
C PRO A 101 -27.90 -18.19 4.43
N ARG A 102 -26.57 -18.18 4.29
CA ARG A 102 -25.89 -18.27 2.98
C ARG A 102 -26.38 -19.46 2.14
N TYR A 103 -26.60 -20.61 2.76
CA TYR A 103 -27.17 -21.76 2.10
C TYR A 103 -28.62 -21.98 2.55
N PRO A 104 -29.58 -22.15 1.61
CA PRO A 104 -29.44 -22.17 0.15
C PRO A 104 -29.58 -20.79 -0.51
N THR A 105 -29.73 -19.71 0.26
CA THR A 105 -30.27 -18.43 -0.26
C THR A 105 -29.25 -17.49 -0.93
N GLY A 106 -27.96 -17.83 -0.91
CA GLY A 106 -26.89 -16.97 -1.40
C GLY A 106 -26.51 -15.87 -0.41
N TYR A 107 -25.72 -14.91 -0.88
CA TYR A 107 -25.29 -13.77 -0.07
C TYR A 107 -26.29 -12.62 -0.12
N TRP A 108 -26.67 -12.13 1.05
CA TRP A 108 -27.58 -10.98 1.20
C TRP A 108 -26.82 -9.79 1.78
N PRO A 109 -27.15 -8.56 1.33
CA PRO A 109 -26.57 -7.36 1.90
C PRO A 109 -27.02 -7.22 3.35
N SER A 110 -26.13 -6.69 4.18
CA SER A 110 -26.46 -6.21 5.50
C SER A 110 -26.42 -4.69 5.51
N GLU A 111 -27.24 -4.08 6.36
CA GLU A 111 -27.36 -2.64 6.49
C GLU A 111 -27.17 -2.24 7.95
N PHE A 112 -26.65 -1.03 8.15
CA PHE A 112 -26.52 -0.44 9.48
C PHE A 112 -27.90 -0.16 10.07
N ILE A 113 -28.04 -0.41 11.37
CA ILE A 113 -29.20 -0.06 12.18
C ILE A 113 -28.70 0.61 13.45
N TYR A 114 -29.34 1.70 13.84
CA TYR A 114 -29.25 2.22 15.20
C TYR A 114 -30.49 1.83 15.98
N ASN A 115 -30.32 1.02 17.03
CA ASN A 115 -31.37 0.64 17.97
C ASN A 115 -31.26 1.50 19.23
N SER A 116 -32.15 2.48 19.37
CA SER A 116 -32.18 3.36 20.54
C SER A 116 -32.48 2.63 21.84
N ASP A 117 -33.28 1.55 21.79
CA ASP A 117 -33.67 0.79 23.00
C ASP A 117 -32.51 -0.01 23.59
N ASP A 118 -31.43 -0.19 22.83
CA ASP A 118 -30.20 -0.90 23.21
C ASP A 118 -28.99 0.06 23.31
N HIS A 119 -29.27 1.37 23.31
CA HIS A 119 -28.28 2.39 23.53
C HIS A 119 -28.20 2.76 25.01
N ASP A 120 -26.99 2.94 25.52
CA ASP A 120 -26.75 3.48 26.85
C ASP A 120 -26.86 5.01 26.81
N ASP A 121 -28.00 5.54 27.23
CA ASP A 121 -28.29 6.98 27.32
C ASP A 121 -27.76 7.66 28.61
N ASN A 122 -26.99 6.95 29.43
CA ASN A 122 -26.41 7.58 30.62
C ASN A 122 -25.26 8.53 30.24
N GLU A 123 -25.01 9.51 31.11
CA GLU A 123 -23.88 10.43 30.98
C GLU A 123 -22.54 9.68 30.89
N LYS A 124 -21.65 10.20 30.05
CA LYS A 124 -20.33 9.64 29.75
C LYS A 124 -19.31 10.77 29.80
N THR A 125 -18.12 10.47 30.31
CA THR A 125 -16.98 11.38 30.23
C THR A 125 -15.97 10.76 29.27
N PHE A 126 -15.64 11.48 28.21
CA PHE A 126 -14.79 11.00 27.14
C PHE A 126 -13.84 12.11 26.68
N LEU A 127 -12.54 11.84 26.77
CA LEU A 127 -11.46 12.76 26.38
C LEU A 127 -11.59 14.17 27.00
N GLY A 128 -12.06 14.23 28.25
CA GLY A 128 -12.22 15.47 29.02
C GLY A 128 -13.55 16.19 28.80
N GLU A 129 -14.42 15.70 27.92
CA GLU A 129 -15.77 16.23 27.72
C GLU A 129 -16.80 15.32 28.43
N THR A 130 -17.90 15.89 28.92
CA THR A 130 -18.97 15.15 29.61
C THR A 130 -20.33 15.44 28.97
N GLY A 131 -21.10 14.40 28.69
CA GLY A 131 -22.44 14.51 28.12
C GLY A 131 -23.09 13.16 27.86
N ASN A 132 -24.34 13.17 27.37
CA ASN A 132 -24.98 11.95 26.84
C ASN A 132 -24.51 11.74 25.39
N PHE A 133 -23.30 11.22 25.22
CA PHE A 133 -22.70 11.03 23.90
C PHE A 133 -23.19 9.76 23.20
N ASN A 134 -23.40 9.89 21.90
CA ASN A 134 -23.59 8.82 20.93
C ASN A 134 -22.33 8.67 20.06
N GLY A 135 -22.28 7.66 19.17
CA GLY A 135 -21.15 7.33 18.32
C GLY A 135 -20.67 8.48 17.43
N ASP A 136 -21.57 9.33 16.93
CA ASP A 136 -21.17 10.51 16.15
C ASP A 136 -20.49 11.58 17.01
N ASP A 137 -20.95 11.78 18.25
CA ASP A 137 -20.42 12.81 19.15
C ASP A 137 -18.99 12.46 19.56
N VAL A 138 -18.72 11.20 19.90
CA VAL A 138 -17.36 10.75 20.23
C VAL A 138 -16.42 10.86 19.03
N ILE A 139 -16.89 10.61 17.80
CA ILE A 139 -16.08 10.84 16.59
C ILE A 139 -15.76 12.33 16.43
N GLU A 140 -16.71 13.21 16.70
CA GLU A 140 -16.47 14.66 16.65
C GLU A 140 -15.42 15.10 17.68
N ILE A 141 -15.42 14.51 18.88
CA ILE A 141 -14.42 14.78 19.91
C ILE A 141 -13.04 14.24 19.49
N ILE A 142 -12.99 13.03 18.93
CA ILE A 142 -11.76 12.37 18.47
C ILE A 142 -11.03 13.21 17.42
N VAL A 143 -11.72 13.67 16.37
CA VAL A 143 -11.05 14.34 15.24
C VAL A 143 -10.41 15.68 15.60
N LYS A 144 -10.83 16.28 16.72
CA LYS A 144 -10.29 17.54 17.26
C LYS A 144 -8.97 17.34 18.02
N GLN A 145 -8.66 16.12 18.45
CA GLN A 145 -7.49 15.87 19.29
C GLN A 145 -6.18 16.05 18.52
N PRO A 146 -5.15 16.67 19.13
CA PRO A 146 -3.81 16.75 18.54
C PRO A 146 -3.17 15.36 18.26
N ALA A 147 -3.50 14.37 19.09
CA ALA A 147 -3.09 12.99 18.85
C ALA A 147 -3.63 12.47 17.51
N THR A 148 -4.88 12.80 17.17
CA THR A 148 -5.51 12.41 15.91
C THR A 148 -4.82 13.07 14.71
N SER A 149 -4.50 14.36 14.79
CA SER A 149 -3.79 15.04 13.71
C SER A 149 -2.41 14.42 13.47
N ARG A 150 -1.67 14.10 14.55
CA ARG A 150 -0.35 13.46 14.44
C ARG A 150 -0.45 12.03 13.88
N PHE A 151 -1.43 11.24 14.33
CA PHE A 151 -1.67 9.89 13.82
C PHE A 151 -1.96 9.89 12.32
N VAL A 152 -2.91 10.71 11.86
CA VAL A 152 -3.26 10.81 10.44
C VAL A 152 -2.06 11.29 9.61
N ALA A 153 -1.29 12.26 10.13
CA ALA A 153 -0.07 12.74 9.50
C ALA A 153 0.99 11.64 9.33
N GLN A 154 1.25 10.84 10.38
CA GLN A 154 2.18 9.71 10.30
C GLN A 154 1.73 8.67 9.29
N GLU A 155 0.44 8.33 9.25
CA GLU A 155 -0.06 7.34 8.31
C GLU A 155 0.07 7.79 6.85
N ILE A 156 -0.22 9.07 6.58
CA ILE A 156 -0.01 9.69 5.26
C ILE A 156 1.47 9.73 4.91
N TYR A 157 2.33 10.15 5.84
CA TYR A 157 3.77 10.22 5.64
C TYR A 157 4.36 8.85 5.29
N LYS A 158 4.07 7.82 6.10
CA LYS A 158 4.53 6.44 5.87
C LYS A 158 4.08 5.89 4.52
N PHE A 159 2.91 6.30 4.04
CA PHE A 159 2.36 5.81 2.79
C PHE A 159 2.98 6.49 1.56
N PHE A 160 3.19 7.81 1.60
CA PHE A 160 3.58 8.60 0.42
C PHE A 160 5.04 9.05 0.41
N VAL A 161 5.68 9.20 1.57
CA VAL A 161 6.99 9.84 1.70
C VAL A 161 8.07 8.79 1.94
N ALA A 162 8.15 8.25 3.16
CA ALA A 162 9.25 7.37 3.56
C ALA A 162 8.81 6.37 4.63
N ASP A 163 9.52 5.24 4.73
CA ASP A 163 9.28 4.25 5.78
C ASP A 163 9.75 4.77 7.16
N GLU A 164 10.84 5.53 7.21
CA GLU A 164 11.39 6.14 8.42
C GLU A 164 10.74 7.50 8.69
N ILE A 165 10.27 7.72 9.92
CA ILE A 165 9.55 8.93 10.32
C ILE A 165 10.50 10.13 10.47
N ASP A 166 10.11 11.24 9.85
CA ASP A 166 10.64 12.58 10.10
C ASP A 166 9.58 13.36 10.90
N ASP A 167 9.86 13.61 12.18
CA ASP A 167 8.91 14.27 13.09
C ASP A 167 8.59 15.72 12.66
N ASP A 168 9.54 16.45 12.09
CA ASP A 168 9.33 17.83 11.63
C ASP A 168 8.38 17.86 10.42
N ALA A 169 8.51 16.87 9.53
CA ALA A 169 7.59 16.72 8.40
C ALA A 169 6.20 16.28 8.87
N VAL A 170 6.12 15.36 9.84
CA VAL A 170 4.85 14.91 10.43
C VAL A 170 4.12 16.08 11.11
N ASP A 171 4.83 16.92 11.84
CA ASP A 171 4.25 18.09 12.51
C ASP A 171 3.64 19.08 11.50
N GLN A 172 4.36 19.36 10.41
CA GLN A 172 3.84 20.20 9.33
C GLN A 172 2.57 19.61 8.67
N ILE A 173 2.51 18.29 8.50
CA ILE A 173 1.33 17.60 7.96
C ILE A 173 0.16 17.65 8.97
N ALA A 174 0.44 17.48 10.27
CA ALA A 174 -0.55 17.57 11.33
C ALA A 174 -1.16 18.98 11.42
N ASP A 175 -0.35 20.03 11.25
CA ASP A 175 -0.81 21.42 11.18
C ASP A 175 -1.70 21.66 9.95
N ALA A 176 -1.35 21.08 8.79
CA ALA A 176 -2.19 21.12 7.59
C ALA A 176 -3.55 20.43 7.83
N TYR A 177 -3.57 19.34 8.59
CA TYR A 177 -4.80 18.64 8.97
C TYR A 177 -5.70 19.51 9.86
N LEU A 178 -5.15 20.15 10.90
CA LEU A 178 -5.94 21.00 11.81
C LEU A 178 -6.42 22.28 11.11
N SER A 179 -5.54 22.96 10.37
CA SER A 179 -5.85 24.23 9.69
C SER A 179 -6.90 24.08 8.57
N SER A 180 -6.91 22.94 7.88
CA SER A 180 -7.92 22.61 6.87
C SER A 180 -9.24 22.11 7.45
N LYS A 181 -9.37 22.01 8.78
CA LYS A 181 -10.51 21.37 9.46
C LYS A 181 -10.72 19.94 8.99
N TYR A 182 -9.61 19.17 8.96
CA TYR A 182 -9.58 17.72 8.76
C TYR A 182 -9.87 17.28 7.32
N GLU A 183 -9.66 18.17 6.33
CA GLU A 183 -9.87 17.86 4.91
C GLU A 183 -8.68 17.14 4.31
N ILE A 184 -8.83 15.83 4.07
CA ILE A 184 -7.72 14.98 3.60
C ILE A 184 -7.18 15.43 2.24
N ARG A 185 -8.03 15.98 1.35
CA ARG A 185 -7.57 16.51 0.06
C ARG A 185 -6.54 17.64 0.23
N ASP A 186 -6.74 18.52 1.21
CA ASP A 186 -5.86 19.66 1.43
C ASP A 186 -4.56 19.22 2.11
N VAL A 187 -4.63 18.24 3.02
CA VAL A 187 -3.45 17.58 3.60
C VAL A 187 -2.60 16.92 2.51
N LEU A 188 -3.22 16.15 1.61
CA LEU A 188 -2.50 15.53 0.50
C LEU A 188 -1.92 16.56 -0.48
N ARG A 189 -2.64 17.66 -0.72
CA ARG A 189 -2.12 18.77 -1.52
C ARG A 189 -0.87 19.37 -0.88
N PHE A 190 -0.87 19.59 0.44
CA PHE A 190 0.30 20.05 1.16
C PHE A 190 1.48 19.08 0.99
N VAL A 191 1.27 17.79 1.28
CA VAL A 191 2.30 16.75 1.15
C VAL A 191 2.89 16.72 -0.25
N PHE A 192 2.07 16.66 -1.30
CA PHE A 192 2.59 16.54 -2.66
C PHE A 192 3.30 17.80 -3.19
N ASN A 193 3.17 18.94 -2.51
CA ASN A 193 3.87 20.17 -2.86
C ASN A 193 5.05 20.48 -1.93
N SER A 194 5.28 19.68 -0.88
CA SER A 194 6.38 19.88 0.06
C SER A 194 7.74 19.49 -0.51
N ASP A 195 8.81 20.01 0.07
CA ASP A 195 10.17 19.69 -0.35
C ASP A 195 10.61 18.31 0.14
N PHE A 196 10.15 17.88 1.33
CA PHE A 196 10.41 16.53 1.83
C PHE A 196 9.82 15.47 0.89
N PHE A 197 8.62 15.66 0.34
CA PHE A 197 8.03 14.72 -0.61
C PHE A 197 8.79 14.67 -1.93
N LYS A 198 9.16 15.83 -2.49
CA LYS A 198 9.95 15.90 -3.73
C LYS A 198 11.33 15.24 -3.59
N SER A 199 11.86 15.22 -2.38
CA SER A 199 13.16 14.63 -2.04
C SER A 199 13.07 13.15 -1.61
N ALA A 200 11.86 12.59 -1.50
CA ALA A 200 11.63 11.26 -0.91
C ALA A 200 11.88 10.08 -1.86
N ARG A 201 12.49 10.32 -3.03
CA ARG A 201 12.69 9.29 -4.04
C ARG A 201 13.50 8.13 -3.46
N PHE A 202 12.98 6.91 -3.61
CA PHE A 202 13.57 5.66 -3.10
C PHE A 202 13.55 5.46 -1.57
N ASN A 203 12.89 6.33 -0.80
CA ASN A 203 12.81 6.21 0.65
C ASN A 203 11.71 5.27 1.16
N ARG A 204 11.00 4.58 0.26
CA ARG A 204 9.93 3.65 0.59
C ARG A 204 10.06 2.33 -0.16
N VAL A 205 9.88 1.22 0.56
CA VAL A 205 9.71 -0.10 -0.04
C VAL A 205 8.30 -0.20 -0.66
N LYS A 206 8.23 -0.55 -1.95
CA LYS A 206 6.95 -0.84 -2.61
C LYS A 206 6.26 -2.02 -1.93
N SER A 207 4.97 -1.89 -1.66
CA SER A 207 4.14 -3.03 -1.26
C SER A 207 4.10 -4.08 -2.39
N PRO A 208 3.82 -5.36 -2.09
CA PRO A 208 3.75 -6.39 -3.11
C PRO A 208 2.85 -6.05 -4.29
N ILE A 209 1.68 -5.46 -4.06
CA ILE A 209 0.77 -5.10 -5.14
C ILE A 209 1.31 -3.96 -6.02
N GLU A 210 1.97 -2.95 -5.44
CA GLU A 210 2.60 -1.87 -6.20
C GLU A 210 3.76 -2.38 -7.05
N PHE A 211 4.54 -3.32 -6.50
CA PHE A 211 5.62 -3.97 -7.22
C PHE A 211 5.11 -4.79 -8.40
N ILE A 212 4.06 -5.60 -8.18
CA ILE A 212 3.46 -6.43 -9.22
C ILE A 212 2.85 -5.58 -10.32
N VAL A 213 2.00 -4.62 -9.97
CA VAL A 213 1.34 -3.73 -10.94
C VAL A 213 2.36 -2.92 -11.72
N GLY A 214 3.36 -2.33 -11.05
CA GLY A 214 4.39 -1.55 -11.72
C GLY A 214 5.21 -2.38 -12.72
N THR A 215 5.59 -3.60 -12.35
CA THR A 215 6.35 -4.52 -13.21
C THR A 215 5.53 -4.96 -14.43
N VAL A 216 4.25 -5.28 -14.24
CA VAL A 216 3.34 -5.67 -15.33
C VAL A 216 3.09 -4.52 -16.30
N GLN A 217 2.90 -3.30 -15.77
CA GLN A 217 2.75 -2.10 -16.59
C GLN A 217 4.01 -1.81 -17.41
N LEU A 218 5.19 -1.96 -16.80
CA LEU A 218 6.49 -1.80 -17.45
C LEU A 218 6.70 -2.83 -18.58
N ALA A 219 6.31 -4.08 -18.36
CA ALA A 219 6.32 -5.12 -19.40
C ALA A 219 5.26 -4.90 -20.49
N GLY A 220 4.33 -3.96 -20.30
CA GLY A 220 3.23 -3.71 -21.24
C GLY A 220 2.20 -4.84 -21.31
N GLN A 221 2.11 -5.65 -20.25
CA GLN A 221 1.17 -6.76 -20.12
C GLN A 221 -0.11 -6.32 -19.38
N HIS A 222 -1.16 -7.13 -19.46
CA HIS A 222 -2.49 -6.90 -18.89
C HIS A 222 -3.17 -5.57 -19.28
N ARG A 223 -2.91 -5.08 -20.50
CA ARG A 223 -3.52 -3.84 -21.05
C ARG A 223 -4.93 -4.03 -21.64
N SER A 224 -5.45 -5.27 -21.64
CA SER A 224 -6.76 -5.60 -22.19
C SER A 224 -7.51 -6.55 -21.25
N PRO A 225 -8.84 -6.41 -21.10
CA PRO A 225 -9.65 -7.33 -20.28
C PRO A 225 -9.66 -8.77 -20.82
N HIS A 226 -9.21 -9.00 -22.06
CA HIS A 226 -9.11 -10.33 -22.66
C HIS A 226 -7.82 -11.08 -22.29
N GLN A 227 -6.89 -10.43 -21.58
CA GLN A 227 -5.66 -11.07 -21.14
C GLN A 227 -5.88 -11.78 -19.80
N PHE A 228 -5.86 -13.11 -19.84
CA PHE A 228 -5.97 -13.98 -18.67
C PHE A 228 -4.75 -13.83 -17.75
N GLY A 229 -4.91 -14.18 -16.47
CA GLY A 229 -3.80 -14.25 -15.50
C GLY A 229 -3.87 -13.25 -14.35
N LEU A 230 -4.85 -12.34 -14.31
CA LEU A 230 -5.04 -11.40 -13.19
C LEU A 230 -5.20 -12.11 -11.84
N ALA A 231 -5.90 -13.25 -11.80
CA ALA A 231 -6.03 -14.06 -10.59
C ALA A 231 -4.67 -14.56 -10.07
N LYS A 232 -3.81 -15.04 -10.98
CA LYS A 232 -2.44 -15.48 -10.64
C LYS A 232 -1.59 -14.33 -10.10
N LEU A 233 -1.77 -13.11 -10.62
CA LEU A 233 -1.09 -11.92 -10.08
C LEU A 233 -1.54 -11.60 -8.65
N ALA A 234 -2.82 -11.78 -8.33
CA ALA A 234 -3.31 -11.62 -6.97
C ALA A 234 -2.79 -12.71 -6.03
N GLU A 235 -2.68 -13.96 -6.49
CA GLU A 235 -2.06 -15.04 -5.71
C GLU A 235 -0.58 -14.75 -5.40
N LEU A 236 0.16 -14.21 -6.38
CA LEU A 236 1.55 -13.82 -6.19
C LEU A 236 1.72 -12.71 -5.14
N SER A 237 0.78 -11.78 -5.02
CA SER A 237 0.87 -10.76 -3.97
C SER A 237 0.77 -11.40 -2.59
N SER A 238 -0.05 -12.45 -2.43
CA SER A 238 -0.14 -13.24 -1.21
C SER A 238 1.16 -13.97 -0.89
N MET A 239 1.84 -14.55 -1.89
CA MET A 239 3.14 -15.20 -1.70
C MET A 239 4.25 -14.22 -1.27
N MET A 240 4.06 -12.92 -1.56
CA MET A 240 4.94 -11.83 -1.13
C MET A 240 4.46 -11.14 0.16
N GLY A 241 3.49 -11.73 0.87
CA GLY A 241 3.00 -11.27 2.18
C GLY A 241 1.74 -10.39 2.15
N GLN A 242 1.18 -10.06 0.99
CA GLN A 242 0.00 -9.20 0.87
C GLN A 242 -1.15 -9.92 0.15
N GLU A 243 -1.91 -10.72 0.90
CA GLU A 243 -3.18 -11.26 0.40
C GLU A 243 -4.20 -10.13 0.23
N LEU A 244 -4.78 -9.97 -0.96
CA LEU A 244 -5.72 -8.87 -1.22
C LEU A 244 -7.04 -9.10 -0.48
N LEU A 245 -7.59 -8.02 0.10
CA LEU A 245 -8.87 -8.02 0.83
C LEU A 245 -8.88 -8.89 2.10
N ASN A 246 -7.71 -9.34 2.55
CA ASN A 246 -7.55 -10.19 3.72
C ASN A 246 -6.28 -9.81 4.49
N PRO A 247 -6.29 -8.66 5.20
CA PRO A 247 -5.18 -8.30 6.08
C PRO A 247 -4.97 -9.35 7.17
N PRO A 248 -3.72 -9.54 7.64
CA PRO A 248 -3.40 -10.51 8.69
C PRO A 248 -4.03 -10.17 10.05
N THR A 249 -4.17 -8.87 10.35
CA THR A 249 -4.70 -8.37 11.63
C THR A 249 -5.60 -7.15 11.41
N VAL A 250 -6.19 -6.62 12.48
CA VAL A 250 -6.97 -5.37 12.45
C VAL A 250 -6.12 -4.17 12.02
N GLU A 251 -4.81 -4.19 12.33
CA GLU A 251 -3.84 -3.15 11.95
C GLU A 251 -3.63 -3.04 10.43
N GLY A 252 -4.14 -4.00 9.66
CA GLY A 252 -3.96 -4.06 8.22
C GLY A 252 -2.68 -4.78 7.82
N TRP A 253 -2.01 -4.30 6.78
CA TRP A 253 -0.71 -4.82 6.36
C TRP A 253 0.40 -3.89 6.83
N HIS A 254 1.47 -4.47 7.40
CA HIS A 254 2.69 -3.76 7.75
C HIS A 254 3.37 -3.14 6.51
N THR A 255 4.33 -2.23 6.71
CA THR A 255 5.01 -1.52 5.62
C THR A 255 6.52 -1.57 5.72
N GLY A 256 7.18 -1.05 4.68
CA GLY A 256 8.63 -0.93 4.66
C GLY A 256 9.35 -2.27 4.59
N ARG A 257 10.34 -2.44 5.47
CA ARG A 257 11.30 -3.55 5.45
C ARG A 257 10.67 -4.91 5.71
N GLU A 258 9.50 -4.98 6.33
CA GLU A 258 8.79 -6.25 6.52
C GLU A 258 8.38 -6.91 5.20
N TRP A 259 8.32 -6.13 4.10
CA TRP A 259 8.14 -6.68 2.75
C TRP A 259 9.39 -7.31 2.14
N ILE A 260 10.54 -7.20 2.83
CA ILE A 260 11.85 -7.67 2.39
C ILE A 260 12.36 -8.71 3.41
N ASP A 261 11.75 -9.89 3.35
CA ASP A 261 12.31 -11.11 3.94
C ASP A 261 12.88 -12.03 2.84
N SER A 262 13.75 -12.96 3.22
CA SER A 262 14.39 -13.94 2.36
C SER A 262 13.40 -14.67 1.44
N ALA A 263 12.23 -15.07 1.97
CA ALA A 263 11.22 -15.75 1.16
C ALA A 263 10.53 -14.80 0.16
N PHE A 264 10.08 -13.63 0.62
CA PHE A 264 9.40 -12.65 -0.23
C PHE A 264 10.31 -12.06 -1.31
N LEU A 265 11.59 -11.88 -1.00
CA LEU A 265 12.58 -11.36 -1.94
C LEU A 265 12.82 -12.30 -3.11
N VAL A 266 12.89 -13.61 -2.86
CA VAL A 266 13.02 -14.63 -3.92
C VAL A 266 11.82 -14.58 -4.87
N GLU A 267 10.60 -14.50 -4.33
CA GLU A 267 9.39 -14.40 -5.15
C GLU A 267 9.36 -13.10 -5.97
N ARG A 268 9.74 -11.98 -5.36
CA ARG A 268 9.85 -10.69 -6.06
C ARG A 268 10.86 -10.75 -7.22
N LEU A 269 12.03 -11.33 -6.97
CA LEU A 269 13.08 -11.49 -7.97
C LEU A 269 12.63 -12.39 -9.12
N ASN A 270 12.07 -13.55 -8.80
CA ASN A 270 11.57 -14.50 -9.79
C ASN A 270 10.50 -13.85 -10.66
N PHE A 271 9.56 -13.14 -10.05
CA PHE A 271 8.49 -12.45 -10.75
C PHE A 271 9.02 -11.36 -11.70
N ALA A 272 9.87 -10.46 -11.22
CA ALA A 272 10.40 -9.40 -12.07
C ALA A 272 11.30 -9.93 -13.18
N THR A 273 12.08 -10.97 -12.90
CA THR A 273 12.88 -11.69 -13.91
C THR A 273 11.98 -12.28 -14.99
N GLU A 274 10.91 -12.99 -14.61
CA GLU A 274 9.95 -13.58 -15.56
C GLU A 274 9.35 -12.50 -16.47
N LYS A 275 8.86 -11.39 -15.89
CA LYS A 275 8.15 -10.37 -16.65
C LYS A 275 9.06 -9.50 -17.51
N LEU A 276 10.20 -9.08 -16.99
CA LEU A 276 11.05 -8.11 -17.65
C LEU A 276 12.08 -8.75 -18.59
N SER A 277 12.26 -10.08 -18.53
CA SER A 277 13.06 -10.80 -19.52
C SER A 277 12.30 -11.28 -20.74
N ASP A 278 10.98 -11.12 -20.76
CA ASP A 278 10.16 -11.39 -21.94
C ASP A 278 10.35 -10.28 -22.99
N THR A 279 11.33 -10.48 -23.87
CA THR A 279 11.66 -9.55 -24.96
C THR A 279 10.55 -9.39 -26.00
N LYS A 280 9.54 -10.27 -25.98
CA LYS A 280 8.38 -10.17 -26.88
C LYS A 280 7.24 -9.37 -26.26
N SER A 281 7.35 -9.00 -24.98
CA SER A 281 6.32 -8.21 -24.33
C SER A 281 6.33 -6.76 -24.87
N PRO A 282 5.16 -6.14 -25.06
CA PRO A 282 5.07 -4.83 -25.73
C PRO A 282 5.91 -3.73 -25.08
N GLY A 283 5.95 -3.69 -23.75
CA GLY A 283 6.70 -2.66 -23.02
C GLY A 283 8.20 -2.84 -23.14
N ILE A 284 8.70 -4.09 -23.13
CA ILE A 284 10.12 -4.38 -23.30
C ILE A 284 10.56 -4.05 -24.73
N MET A 285 9.77 -4.40 -25.74
CA MET A 285 10.02 -4.00 -27.13
C MET A 285 10.06 -2.49 -27.29
N GLU A 286 9.13 -1.76 -26.65
CA GLU A 286 9.10 -0.29 -26.70
C GLU A 286 10.38 0.33 -26.09
N ILE A 287 10.82 -0.17 -24.93
CA ILE A 287 12.06 0.30 -24.28
C ILE A 287 13.28 -0.01 -25.15
N SER A 288 13.39 -1.23 -25.67
CA SER A 288 14.47 -1.62 -26.57
C SER A 288 14.50 -0.76 -27.84
N ASN A 289 13.36 -0.55 -28.50
CA ASN A 289 13.28 0.28 -29.71
C ASN A 289 13.70 1.72 -29.43
N ARG A 290 13.34 2.29 -28.27
CA ARG A 290 13.78 3.64 -27.89
C ARG A 290 15.28 3.74 -27.69
N ILE A 291 15.87 2.75 -27.00
CA ILE A 291 17.32 2.68 -26.80
C ILE A 291 18.03 2.53 -28.16
N GLY A 292 17.54 1.65 -29.03
CA GLY A 292 18.15 1.40 -30.34
C GLY A 292 17.96 2.54 -31.35
N ALA A 293 16.94 3.39 -31.20
CA ALA A 293 16.73 4.55 -32.07
C ALA A 293 17.68 5.72 -31.75
N GLU A 294 18.19 5.81 -30.53
CA GLU A 294 19.05 6.90 -30.06
C GLU A 294 20.55 6.62 -30.33
N HIS A 295 20.91 5.39 -30.74
CA HIS A 295 22.30 4.94 -30.88
C HIS A 295 22.49 3.96 -32.05
N SER A 296 23.63 4.01 -32.74
CA SER A 296 24.02 3.00 -33.74
C SER A 296 24.80 1.84 -33.11
N THR A 297 25.63 2.14 -32.12
CA THR A 297 26.40 1.18 -31.31
C THR A 297 26.40 1.67 -29.85
N ILE A 298 26.22 0.76 -28.89
CA ILE A 298 26.18 1.08 -27.44
C ILE A 298 27.22 0.23 -26.71
N THR A 299 28.09 0.86 -25.92
CA THR A 299 29.01 0.16 -25.03
C THR A 299 28.25 -0.55 -23.91
N ARG A 300 28.80 -1.64 -23.37
CA ARG A 300 28.15 -2.39 -22.29
C ARG A 300 27.88 -1.52 -21.04
N GLU A 301 28.77 -0.59 -20.73
CA GLU A 301 28.64 0.39 -19.65
C GLU A 301 27.44 1.31 -19.89
N ASN A 302 27.36 1.92 -21.07
CA ASN A 302 26.26 2.81 -21.41
C ASN A 302 24.94 2.05 -21.52
N LEU A 303 24.95 0.81 -22.00
CA LEU A 303 23.75 -0.03 -22.06
C LEU A 303 23.22 -0.33 -20.66
N LEU A 304 24.11 -0.62 -19.70
CA LEU A 304 23.73 -0.86 -18.31
C LEU A 304 23.10 0.39 -17.69
N ASP A 305 23.71 1.56 -17.87
CA ASP A 305 23.22 2.83 -17.33
C ASP A 305 21.88 3.23 -17.99
N LEU A 306 21.73 3.02 -19.31
CA LEU A 306 20.47 3.21 -20.03
C LEU A 306 19.38 2.26 -19.52
N CYS A 307 19.70 0.99 -19.30
CA CYS A 307 18.75 0.03 -18.72
C CYS A 307 18.33 0.46 -17.31
N ALA A 308 19.27 0.79 -16.42
CA ALA A 308 18.97 1.25 -15.07
C ALA A 308 18.06 2.49 -15.08
N SER A 309 18.33 3.44 -15.98
CA SER A 309 17.52 4.65 -16.17
C SER A 309 16.11 4.37 -16.72
N LYS A 310 15.98 3.53 -17.76
CA LYS A 310 14.70 3.30 -18.45
C LYS A 310 13.80 2.28 -17.74
N PHE A 311 14.37 1.29 -17.03
CA PHE A 311 13.60 0.25 -16.33
C PHE A 311 13.27 0.62 -14.90
N VAL A 312 14.26 1.13 -14.15
CA VAL A 312 14.14 1.33 -12.70
C VAL A 312 14.24 2.82 -12.34
N SER A 313 14.73 3.64 -13.27
CA SER A 313 15.03 5.05 -13.08
C SER A 313 15.97 5.29 -11.89
N VAL A 314 16.96 4.42 -11.73
CA VAL A 314 17.96 4.48 -10.65
C VAL A 314 19.33 4.73 -11.26
N ASP A 315 20.13 5.54 -10.57
CA ASP A 315 21.56 5.64 -10.84
C ASP A 315 22.26 4.54 -10.02
N LEU A 316 23.03 3.70 -10.70
CA LEU A 316 23.74 2.60 -10.05
C LEU A 316 24.99 3.12 -9.35
N ASP A 317 25.21 2.70 -8.10
CA ASP A 317 26.48 2.98 -7.43
C ASP A 317 27.63 2.17 -8.07
N ASP A 318 28.87 2.63 -7.86
CA ASP A 318 30.05 2.03 -8.49
C ASP A 318 30.25 0.54 -8.16
N SER A 319 29.90 0.12 -6.93
CA SER A 319 30.06 -1.28 -6.51
C SER A 319 29.06 -2.17 -7.23
N THR A 320 27.78 -1.78 -7.27
CA THR A 320 26.73 -2.50 -7.99
C THR A 320 27.01 -2.52 -9.48
N ARG A 321 27.42 -1.38 -10.04
CA ARG A 321 27.78 -1.25 -11.46
C ARG A 321 28.90 -2.23 -11.83
N THR A 322 29.94 -2.33 -10.99
CA THR A 322 31.07 -3.23 -11.22
C THR A 322 30.62 -4.69 -11.26
N VAL A 323 29.80 -5.12 -10.31
CA VAL A 323 29.32 -6.51 -10.26
C VAL A 323 28.41 -6.83 -11.45
N LEU A 324 27.49 -5.93 -11.80
CA LEU A 324 26.61 -6.08 -12.96
C LEU A 324 27.39 -6.23 -14.26
N LEU A 325 28.44 -5.43 -14.42
CA LEU A 325 29.34 -5.47 -15.57
C LEU A 325 30.17 -6.77 -15.64
N GLN A 326 30.45 -7.43 -14.52
CA GLN A 326 31.12 -8.74 -14.50
C GLN A 326 30.19 -9.87 -14.96
N GLU A 327 28.89 -9.77 -14.64
CA GLU A 327 27.87 -10.77 -14.98
C GLU A 327 27.34 -10.64 -16.43
N LEU A 328 27.67 -9.55 -17.13
CA LEU A 328 27.34 -9.40 -18.54
C LEU A 328 28.13 -10.41 -19.40
N SER A 329 27.39 -11.20 -20.16
CA SER A 329 27.93 -12.35 -20.91
C SER A 329 28.76 -11.97 -22.14
N SER A 330 28.78 -10.69 -22.53
CA SER A 330 29.46 -10.15 -23.70
C SER A 330 30.38 -9.00 -23.31
N ASN A 331 31.60 -9.02 -23.86
CA ASN A 331 32.54 -7.90 -23.76
C ASN A 331 32.49 -6.98 -25.00
N ASP A 332 31.67 -7.32 -25.99
CA ASP A 332 31.55 -6.57 -27.24
C ASP A 332 30.47 -5.50 -27.14
N ASP A 333 30.68 -4.39 -27.84
CA ASP A 333 29.69 -3.35 -28.03
C ASP A 333 28.45 -3.89 -28.75
N VAL A 334 27.26 -3.43 -28.33
CA VAL A 334 25.99 -3.89 -28.90
C VAL A 334 25.62 -3.02 -30.10
N LYS A 335 25.40 -3.65 -31.26
CA LYS A 335 24.97 -2.96 -32.47
C LYS A 335 23.45 -2.83 -32.50
N CYS A 336 22.96 -1.60 -32.62
CA CYS A 336 21.53 -1.30 -32.58
C CYS A 336 20.81 -1.50 -33.93
N GLU A 337 21.57 -1.57 -35.02
CA GLU A 337 21.04 -1.75 -36.39
C GLU A 337 20.85 -3.23 -36.80
N GLY A 338 21.13 -4.19 -35.89
CA GLY A 338 21.05 -5.63 -36.16
C GLY A 338 19.79 -6.34 -35.63
N ALA A 339 19.65 -7.63 -35.95
CA ALA A 339 18.60 -8.52 -35.42
C ALA A 339 18.60 -8.62 -33.87
N GLU A 340 19.68 -8.16 -33.23
CA GLU A 340 19.84 -8.06 -31.77
C GLU A 340 18.95 -6.99 -31.12
N PHE A 341 18.50 -5.98 -31.87
CA PHE A 341 17.64 -4.88 -31.39
C PHE A 341 16.30 -4.76 -32.14
N THR A 342 16.18 -5.33 -33.35
CA THR A 342 14.98 -5.22 -34.18
C THR A 342 14.05 -6.42 -33.97
N CYS A 343 13.05 -6.28 -33.08
CA CYS A 343 11.96 -7.26 -33.01
C CYS A 343 10.94 -6.98 -34.14
N GLY A 344 11.29 -7.36 -35.37
CA GLY A 344 10.39 -7.14 -36.50
C GLY A 344 10.96 -7.41 -37.89
N SER A 345 11.20 -8.67 -38.24
CA SER A 345 10.63 -9.29 -39.46
C SER A 345 11.09 -10.74 -39.61
N ARG A 346 10.18 -11.57 -40.13
CA ARG A 346 10.25 -13.01 -40.36
C ARG A 346 11.63 -13.54 -40.77
N SER A 347 12.18 -14.47 -39.99
CA SER A 347 12.94 -15.60 -40.56
C SER A 347 12.84 -16.82 -39.64
N THR A 348 12.41 -17.93 -40.22
CA THR A 348 12.42 -19.28 -39.66
C THR A 348 13.83 -19.82 -39.81
N ASP A 349 14.63 -19.80 -38.74
CA ASP A 349 15.57 -20.88 -38.36
C ASP A 349 16.56 -20.38 -37.30
N HIS A 350 16.91 -21.30 -36.41
CA HIS A 350 17.96 -21.24 -35.39
C HIS A 350 17.69 -20.45 -34.10
N ASP A 351 17.13 -21.17 -33.13
CA ASP A 351 17.45 -21.04 -31.71
C ASP A 351 18.97 -21.11 -31.51
N GLN A 352 19.59 -19.97 -31.20
CA GLN A 352 20.73 -19.75 -30.29
C GLN A 352 21.25 -18.32 -30.55
N HIS A 353 21.53 -17.57 -29.47
CA HIS A 353 22.05 -16.19 -29.45
C HIS A 353 21.01 -15.04 -29.33
N PHE A 354 20.28 -15.03 -28.21
CA PHE A 354 19.77 -13.79 -27.60
C PHE A 354 20.18 -13.77 -26.12
N LYS A 355 21.31 -13.12 -25.78
CA LYS A 355 21.84 -13.12 -24.39
C LYS A 355 22.14 -11.74 -23.80
N GLY A 356 22.40 -10.70 -24.59
CA GLY A 356 22.87 -9.40 -24.08
C GLY A 356 21.83 -8.62 -23.28
N ILE A 357 20.71 -8.25 -23.91
CA ILE A 357 19.67 -7.40 -23.31
C ILE A 357 18.88 -8.13 -22.20
N PRO A 358 18.47 -9.41 -22.36
CA PRO A 358 17.76 -10.12 -21.30
C PRO A 358 18.61 -10.30 -20.05
N ASN A 359 19.92 -10.57 -20.16
CA ASN A 359 20.79 -10.72 -19.00
C ASN A 359 21.12 -9.37 -18.36
N ALA A 360 21.34 -8.32 -19.15
CA ALA A 360 21.54 -6.97 -18.62
C ALA A 360 20.32 -6.49 -17.81
N VAL A 361 19.11 -6.72 -18.33
CA VAL A 361 17.85 -6.38 -17.65
C VAL A 361 17.64 -7.25 -16.41
N LYS A 362 17.81 -8.58 -16.52
CA LYS A 362 17.72 -9.51 -15.38
C LYS A 362 18.69 -9.14 -14.26
N ASN A 363 19.94 -8.84 -14.61
CA ASN A 363 20.96 -8.47 -13.66
C ASN A 363 20.66 -7.08 -13.07
N SER A 364 20.35 -6.06 -13.88
CA SER A 364 20.05 -4.71 -13.37
C SER A 364 18.86 -4.69 -12.40
N ILE A 365 17.84 -5.53 -12.64
CA ILE A 365 16.69 -5.68 -11.73
C ILE A 365 17.12 -6.32 -10.42
N ARG A 366 17.84 -7.45 -10.49
CA ARG A 366 18.34 -8.19 -9.32
C ARG A 366 19.15 -7.28 -8.39
N TYR A 367 20.05 -6.48 -8.95
CA TYR A 367 20.94 -5.64 -8.16
C TYR A 367 20.36 -4.26 -7.81
N SER A 368 19.40 -3.71 -8.55
CA SER A 368 18.71 -2.47 -8.12
C SER A 368 17.99 -2.62 -6.78
N GLN A 369 17.57 -3.84 -6.45
CA GLN A 369 17.00 -4.20 -5.15
C GLN A 369 18.09 -4.52 -4.12
N ASP A 370 19.19 -5.14 -4.53
CA ASP A 370 20.39 -5.25 -3.68
C ASP A 370 21.02 -3.89 -3.35
N LEU A 371 20.81 -2.86 -4.17
CA LEU A 371 21.20 -1.46 -3.91
C LEU A 371 20.40 -0.85 -2.75
N GLN A 372 19.10 -1.19 -2.64
CA GLN A 372 18.32 -0.89 -1.44
C GLN A 372 18.86 -1.66 -0.21
N LEU A 373 19.45 -2.84 -0.43
CA LEU A 373 20.12 -3.63 0.61
C LEU A 373 21.58 -3.18 0.89
N SER A 374 22.26 -2.46 0.00
CA SER A 374 23.66 -2.02 0.18
C SER A 374 23.75 -0.63 0.81
N GLN A 375 22.80 0.27 0.49
CA GLN A 375 22.58 1.51 1.25
C GLN A 375 22.38 1.23 2.75
N ARG A 376 21.84 0.05 3.07
CA ARG A 376 21.69 -0.50 4.43
C ARG A 376 23.02 -0.68 5.17
N CYS A 377 24.05 -1.25 4.53
CA CYS A 377 25.34 -1.49 5.20
C CYS A 377 26.07 -0.18 5.49
N ILE A 378 25.88 0.84 4.66
CA ILE A 378 26.52 2.15 4.85
C ILE A 378 25.86 2.91 6.01
N GLN A 379 24.54 2.89 6.15
CA GLN A 379 23.86 3.54 7.28
C GLN A 379 24.02 2.80 8.62
N GLU A 380 24.02 1.46 8.64
CA GLU A 380 24.32 0.69 9.87
C GLU A 380 25.78 0.87 10.33
N SER A 381 26.71 1.16 9.43
CA SER A 381 28.09 1.50 9.79
C SER A 381 28.26 2.90 10.41
N HIS A 382 27.34 3.84 10.12
CA HIS A 382 27.36 5.18 10.72
C HIS A 382 26.69 5.24 12.11
N ASN A 383 25.75 4.34 12.42
CA ASN A 383 25.15 4.25 13.75
C ASN A 383 25.96 3.41 14.76
N ASN A 384 27.00 2.70 14.32
CA ASN A 384 27.94 1.97 15.19
C ASN A 384 29.26 2.74 15.45
N VAL A 385 29.34 4.00 15.03
CA VAL A 385 30.42 4.92 15.38
C VAL A 385 29.80 6.20 15.94
N ASN A 386 29.24 6.10 17.16
CA ASN A 386 29.15 7.17 18.16
C ASN A 386 28.81 6.60 19.53
#